data_AF-A0A7M5TS94-F1
#
_entry.id   AF-A0A7M5TS94-F1
#
_cell.length_a   1.000
_cell.length_b   1.000
_cell.length_c   1.000
_cell.angle_alpha   90.00
_cell.angle_beta   90.00
_cell.angle_gamma   90.00
#
_symmetry.space_group_name_H-M   'P 1'
#
loop_
_entity.id
_entity.type
_entity.pdbx_description
1 polymer ?
#
loop_
_entity_poly.entity_id
_entity_poly.type
_entity_poly.pdbx_seq_one_letter_code
_entity_poly.pdbx_strand_id
1 'polypeptide(L)'
;GTGYQGRQCQTCVYKRTCEEYKVAGETKSGNYKICPKNEHIFNVYCDMKSGATIMKHSLKNDTQVSKGDQYDGGDHYYHSVNYQTSLDNIKEIVNVSLTCRQYIRYDCFKSHLLYGIGRLRAVHFKGARWVDKDSIIQHYWGGATPDSRKCACAMDGSCAQDANGYQHDCNCDVFDSTWRHDDGFITDKNRLPVLEMQFSKGKETDGKSFFTGVH
;
A
#
# COMPACT_ATOMS: atom_id res chain seq x y z
N GLY A 1 11.91 8.73 33.48
CA GLY A 1 11.09 9.93 33.16
C GLY A 1 10.05 9.57 32.12
N THR A 2 8.95 10.32 32.05
CA THR A 2 7.80 10.05 31.14
C THR A 2 8.11 10.31 29.66
N GLY A 3 9.25 10.93 29.34
CA GLY A 3 9.56 11.39 27.98
C GLY A 3 9.05 12.79 27.67
N TYR A 4 8.50 13.48 28.68
CA TYR A 4 8.06 14.87 28.59
C TYR A 4 8.78 15.73 29.64
N GLN A 5 8.93 17.02 29.33
CA GLN A 5 9.57 18.05 30.14
C GLN A 5 8.64 19.27 30.29
N GLY A 6 9.04 20.20 31.15
CA GLY A 6 8.26 21.37 31.53
C GLY A 6 7.54 21.19 32.86
N ARG A 7 7.01 22.30 33.41
CA ARG A 7 6.40 22.34 34.75
C ARG A 7 5.21 21.38 34.92
N GLN A 8 4.52 21.08 33.82
CA GLN A 8 3.38 20.17 33.77
C GLN A 8 3.67 18.92 32.92
N CYS A 9 4.95 18.63 32.61
CA CYS A 9 5.34 17.56 31.69
C CYS A 9 4.63 17.65 30.34
N GLN A 10 4.52 18.86 29.80
CA GLN A 10 3.71 19.14 28.61
C GLN A 10 4.49 19.11 27.29
N THR A 11 5.82 19.01 27.30
CA THR A 11 6.64 19.06 26.08
C THR A 11 7.42 17.77 25.89
N CYS A 12 7.23 17.07 24.77
CA CYS A 12 8.01 15.91 24.35
C CYS A 12 9.48 16.28 24.20
N VAL A 13 10.35 15.42 24.73
CA VAL A 13 11.81 15.56 24.58
C VAL A 13 12.35 14.97 23.28
N TYR A 14 11.50 14.24 22.54
CA TYR A 14 11.84 13.58 21.28
C TYR A 14 11.48 14.45 20.08
N LYS A 15 12.18 14.26 18.95
CA LYS A 15 11.89 14.96 17.69
C LYS A 15 10.57 14.49 17.09
N ARG A 16 9.99 15.28 16.19
CA ARG A 16 8.68 14.99 15.59
C ARG A 16 8.77 13.95 14.48
N THR A 17 9.87 13.92 13.74
CA THR A 17 10.09 13.04 12.59
C THR A 17 11.53 12.53 12.53
N CYS A 18 11.77 11.50 11.71
CA CYS A 18 13.13 11.05 11.41
C CYS A 18 13.96 12.11 10.67
N GLU A 19 13.32 12.92 9.83
CA GLU A 19 13.97 14.05 9.16
C GLU A 19 14.51 15.07 10.17
N GLU A 20 13.76 15.38 11.22
CA GLU A 20 14.25 16.29 12.27
C GLU A 20 15.44 15.71 13.06
N TYR A 21 15.48 14.40 13.26
CA TYR A 21 16.67 13.74 13.83
C TYR A 21 17.87 13.85 12.89
N LYS A 22 17.68 13.58 11.60
CA LYS A 22 18.72 13.70 10.58
C LYS A 22 19.28 15.11 10.49
N VAL A 23 18.42 16.13 10.44
CA VAL A 23 18.81 17.56 10.44
C VAL A 23 19.55 17.94 11.72
N ALA A 24 19.21 17.32 12.86
CA ALA A 24 19.91 17.52 14.13
C ALA A 24 21.27 16.80 14.21
N GLY A 25 21.69 16.09 13.17
CA GLY A 25 23.01 15.46 13.07
C GLY A 25 23.02 13.94 13.30
N GLU A 26 21.86 13.30 13.46
CA GLU A 26 21.79 11.84 13.52
C GLU A 26 22.14 11.22 12.16
N THR A 27 23.10 10.30 12.15
CA THR A 27 23.62 9.65 10.93
C THR A 27 23.33 8.16 10.86
N LYS A 28 22.96 7.54 11.97
CA LYS A 28 22.78 6.08 12.07
C LYS A 28 21.31 5.71 11.88
N SER A 29 20.99 4.96 10.83
CA SER A 29 19.66 4.37 10.68
C SER A 29 19.35 3.37 11.80
N GLY A 30 18.12 3.36 12.29
CA GLY A 30 17.74 2.55 13.45
C GLY A 30 16.36 2.87 14.00
N ASN A 31 16.02 2.29 15.14
CA ASN A 31 14.76 2.60 15.83
C ASN A 31 14.93 3.86 16.69
N TYR A 32 14.05 4.83 16.48
CA TYR A 32 14.00 6.08 17.24
C TYR A 32 12.60 6.26 17.84
N LYS A 33 12.54 6.93 18.99
CA LYS A 33 11.29 7.46 19.54
C LYS A 33 11.02 8.81 18.90
N ILE A 34 9.80 9.04 18.47
CA ILE A 34 9.35 10.32 17.92
C ILE A 34 8.07 10.79 18.63
N CYS A 35 7.78 12.08 18.52
CA CYS A 35 6.58 12.69 19.08
C CYS A 35 6.01 13.75 18.12
N PRO A 36 5.28 13.33 17.07
CA PRO A 36 4.90 14.20 15.94
C PRO A 36 4.03 15.41 16.32
N LYS A 37 3.11 15.24 17.27
CA LYS A 37 2.14 16.25 17.70
C LYS A 37 2.30 16.71 19.14
N ASN A 38 3.39 16.35 19.81
CA ASN A 38 3.55 16.60 21.25
C ASN A 38 2.49 15.87 22.12
N GLU A 39 1.87 14.82 21.57
CA GLU A 39 0.77 14.07 22.20
C GLU A 39 1.22 12.65 22.55
N HIS A 40 1.63 11.85 21.56
CA HIS A 40 2.01 10.45 21.76
C HIS A 40 3.47 10.19 21.34
N ILE A 41 4.19 9.44 22.19
CA ILE A 41 5.55 8.96 21.91
C ILE A 41 5.48 7.51 21.44
N PHE A 42 6.05 7.23 20.26
CA PHE A 42 6.13 5.86 19.75
C PHE A 42 7.43 5.63 18.97
N ASN A 43 7.76 4.35 18.79
CA ASN A 43 8.96 3.94 18.05
C ASN A 43 8.68 3.86 16.55
N VAL A 44 9.64 4.31 15.76
CA VAL A 44 9.68 4.12 14.31
C VAL A 44 11.08 3.71 13.88
N TYR A 45 11.20 3.13 12.68
CA TYR A 45 12.50 2.98 12.06
C TYR A 45 12.82 4.24 11.24
N CYS A 46 13.93 4.90 11.56
CA CYS A 46 14.46 6.01 10.80
C CYS A 46 15.55 5.53 9.86
N ASP A 47 15.37 5.79 8.58
CA ASP A 47 16.46 5.71 7.62
C ASP A 47 17.16 7.07 7.56
N MET A 48 18.29 7.23 8.23
CA MET A 48 19.02 8.50 8.27
C MET A 48 19.71 8.85 6.95
N LYS A 49 19.83 7.89 6.03
CA LYS A 49 20.32 8.19 4.67
C LYS A 49 19.31 9.07 3.94
N SER A 50 18.04 8.68 3.93
CA SER A 50 16.97 9.44 3.26
C SER A 50 16.31 10.49 4.16
N GLY A 51 16.24 10.27 5.47
CA GLY A 51 15.39 11.01 6.41
C GLY A 51 14.00 10.39 6.58
N ALA A 52 13.71 9.29 5.87
CA ALA A 52 12.39 8.67 5.87
C ALA A 52 12.07 7.97 7.21
N THR A 53 10.80 8.08 7.59
CA THR A 53 10.19 7.24 8.63
C THR A 53 9.59 6.00 7.98
N ILE A 54 10.07 4.81 8.34
CA ILE A 54 9.65 3.54 7.75
C ILE A 54 8.65 2.84 8.67
N MET A 55 7.46 2.59 8.13
CA MET A 55 6.35 1.91 8.83
C MET A 55 6.26 0.46 8.38
N LYS A 56 6.80 -0.45 9.18
CA LYS A 56 6.79 -1.89 8.87
C LYS A 56 5.38 -2.47 8.97
N HIS A 57 5.05 -3.34 8.02
CA HIS A 57 3.76 -4.02 7.93
C HIS A 57 3.90 -5.54 7.70
N SER A 58 2.78 -6.26 7.63
CA SER A 58 2.75 -7.72 7.48
C SER A 58 2.86 -8.23 6.04
N LEU A 59 2.66 -7.38 5.03
CA LEU A 59 2.77 -7.82 3.63
C LEU A 59 4.15 -8.39 3.34
N LYS A 60 4.16 -9.51 2.63
CA LYS A 60 5.36 -10.24 2.20
C LYS A 60 5.46 -10.17 0.69
N ASN A 61 6.66 -10.41 0.17
CA ASN A 61 6.87 -10.60 -1.25
C ASN A 61 6.28 -11.93 -1.70
N ASP A 62 5.79 -11.96 -2.94
CA ASP A 62 5.30 -13.14 -3.65
C ASP A 62 4.22 -13.90 -2.86
N THR A 63 3.31 -13.17 -2.23
CA THR A 63 2.19 -13.75 -1.48
C THR A 63 1.14 -14.25 -2.45
N GLN A 64 0.85 -15.56 -2.41
CA GLN A 64 -0.18 -16.15 -3.25
C GLN A 64 -1.57 -15.64 -2.84
N VAL A 65 -2.32 -15.09 -3.80
CA VAL A 65 -3.65 -14.49 -3.55
C VAL A 65 -4.60 -15.45 -2.83
N SER A 66 -4.64 -16.71 -3.25
CA SER A 66 -5.54 -17.74 -2.71
C SER A 66 -5.23 -18.19 -1.28
N LYS A 67 -4.16 -17.69 -0.66
CA LYS A 67 -3.83 -17.94 0.76
C LYS A 67 -4.45 -16.91 1.71
N GLY A 68 -5.26 -15.98 1.18
CA GLY A 68 -5.98 -15.00 1.99
C GLY A 68 -7.20 -15.60 2.67
N ASP A 69 -7.72 -14.85 3.63
CA ASP A 69 -9.01 -15.13 4.24
C ASP A 69 -10.12 -14.94 3.20
N GLN A 70 -11.24 -15.64 3.36
CA GLN A 70 -12.35 -15.57 2.42
C GLN A 70 -13.47 -14.68 2.97
N TYR A 71 -14.09 -13.91 2.09
CA TYR A 71 -15.36 -13.26 2.42
C TYR A 71 -16.51 -14.28 2.42
N ASP A 72 -17.63 -13.90 3.03
CA ASP A 72 -18.88 -14.64 2.96
C ASP A 72 -19.24 -14.96 1.50
N GLY A 73 -19.42 -16.24 1.21
CA GLY A 73 -19.67 -16.76 -0.15
C GLY A 73 -18.47 -17.38 -0.84
N GLY A 74 -17.23 -17.17 -0.36
CA GLY A 74 -16.04 -17.90 -0.81
C GLY A 74 -15.52 -17.56 -2.23
N ASP A 75 -16.07 -16.51 -2.84
CA ASP A 75 -15.71 -16.04 -4.20
C ASP A 75 -14.64 -14.94 -4.19
N HIS A 76 -14.21 -14.49 -3.01
CA HIS A 76 -13.22 -13.42 -2.85
C HIS A 76 -12.27 -13.74 -1.70
N TYR A 77 -11.02 -13.31 -1.85
CA TYR A 77 -9.95 -13.38 -0.86
C TYR A 77 -9.60 -11.98 -0.37
N TYR A 78 -9.20 -11.86 0.90
CA TYR A 78 -8.57 -10.65 1.42
C TYR A 78 -7.33 -10.96 2.25
N HIS A 79 -6.44 -9.98 2.30
CA HIS A 79 -5.22 -10.01 3.10
C HIS A 79 -5.13 -8.72 3.90
N SER A 80 -5.33 -8.82 5.22
CA SER A 80 -5.17 -7.69 6.13
C SER A 80 -3.72 -7.26 6.25
N VAL A 81 -3.49 -5.94 6.20
CA VAL A 81 -2.17 -5.33 6.34
C VAL A 81 -2.00 -4.85 7.78
N ASN A 82 -1.29 -5.65 8.57
CA ASN A 82 -1.03 -5.34 9.97
C ASN A 82 0.28 -4.57 10.11
N TYR A 83 0.20 -3.36 10.65
CA TYR A 83 1.37 -2.53 10.94
C TYR A 83 1.92 -2.78 12.34
N GLN A 84 3.22 -2.56 12.52
CA GLN A 84 3.87 -2.69 13.84
C GLN A 84 3.48 -1.59 14.85
N THR A 85 2.70 -0.60 14.42
CA THR A 85 2.18 0.47 15.27
C THR A 85 0.70 0.70 14.96
N SER A 86 0.00 1.46 15.81
CA SER A 86 -1.42 1.76 15.62
C SER A 86 -1.67 2.62 14.37
N LEU A 87 -2.87 2.49 13.81
CA LEU A 87 -3.30 3.34 12.70
C LEU A 87 -3.27 4.83 13.06
N ASP A 88 -3.59 5.19 14.31
CA ASP A 88 -3.52 6.58 14.78
C ASP A 88 -2.09 7.13 14.74
N ASN A 89 -1.11 6.35 15.19
CA ASN A 89 0.31 6.73 15.10
C ASN A 89 0.74 6.91 13.64
N ILE A 90 0.29 6.05 12.72
CA ILE A 90 0.59 6.20 11.28
C ILE A 90 -0.04 7.48 10.74
N LYS A 91 -1.32 7.75 11.07
CA LYS A 91 -2.03 8.97 10.66
C LYS A 91 -1.31 10.23 11.16
N GLU A 92 -0.75 10.23 12.36
CA GLU A 92 0.08 11.34 12.84
C GLU A 92 1.29 11.59 11.93
N ILE A 93 2.02 10.54 11.56
CA ILE A 93 3.20 10.65 10.68
C ILE A 93 2.82 11.11 9.29
N VAL A 94 1.80 10.52 8.70
CA VAL A 94 1.29 10.89 7.37
C VAL A 94 0.90 12.37 7.34
N ASN A 95 0.29 12.87 8.41
CA ASN A 95 -0.12 14.26 8.50
C ASN A 95 1.06 15.24 8.57
N VAL A 96 2.11 14.93 9.34
CA VAL A 96 3.28 15.80 9.48
C VAL A 96 4.32 15.61 8.36
N SER A 97 4.20 14.56 7.56
CA SER A 97 5.12 14.28 6.45
C SER A 97 4.75 15.04 5.18
N LEU A 98 5.77 15.51 4.45
CA LEU A 98 5.59 16.17 3.15
C LEU A 98 5.04 15.20 2.11
N THR A 99 5.64 14.01 2.02
CA THR A 99 5.26 12.95 1.08
C THR A 99 5.19 11.61 1.81
N CYS A 100 4.27 10.75 1.37
CA CYS A 100 4.21 9.35 1.79
C CYS A 100 4.12 8.48 0.53
N ARG A 101 4.70 7.29 0.59
CA ARG A 101 4.55 6.32 -0.48
C ARG A 101 4.49 4.90 0.08
N GLN A 102 3.72 4.05 -0.57
CA GLN A 102 3.68 2.62 -0.29
C GLN A 102 3.69 1.86 -1.61
N TYR A 103 4.51 0.82 -1.70
CA TYR A 103 4.63 0.04 -2.92
C TYR A 103 3.68 -1.16 -2.91
N ILE A 104 2.96 -1.36 -4.02
CA ILE A 104 2.18 -2.56 -4.26
C ILE A 104 2.48 -3.11 -5.65
N ARG A 105 2.48 -4.43 -5.77
CA ARG A 105 2.69 -5.16 -7.01
C ARG A 105 1.74 -6.34 -7.09
N TYR A 106 1.26 -6.62 -8.30
CA TYR A 106 0.46 -7.79 -8.62
C TYR A 106 1.10 -8.52 -9.80
N ASP A 107 1.36 -9.81 -9.62
CA ASP A 107 1.88 -10.72 -10.65
C ASP A 107 0.75 -11.68 -11.04
N CYS A 108 0.55 -11.86 -12.35
CA CYS A 108 -0.61 -12.56 -12.88
C CYS A 108 -0.24 -13.50 -14.03
N PHE A 109 -0.95 -14.62 -14.08
CA PHE A 109 -0.98 -15.58 -15.18
C PHE A 109 -2.44 -16.03 -15.34
N LYS A 110 -3.07 -15.70 -16.47
CA LYS A 110 -4.52 -15.86 -16.67
C LYS A 110 -5.36 -15.32 -15.52
N SER A 111 -5.04 -14.10 -15.07
CA SER A 111 -5.75 -13.43 -13.98
C SER A 111 -5.83 -11.93 -14.21
N HIS A 112 -7.02 -11.36 -14.08
CA HIS A 112 -7.25 -9.92 -14.23
C HIS A 112 -6.81 -9.13 -13.00
N LEU A 113 -6.54 -7.84 -13.19
CA LEU A 113 -6.27 -6.89 -12.10
C LEU A 113 -7.40 -5.88 -11.93
N LEU A 114 -7.72 -5.03 -12.91
CA LEU A 114 -8.77 -3.99 -12.75
C LEU A 114 -9.97 -4.19 -13.70
N TYR A 115 -10.09 -5.37 -14.31
CA TYR A 115 -11.16 -5.67 -15.27
C TYR A 115 -12.57 -5.44 -14.71
N GLY A 116 -13.34 -4.57 -15.38
CA GLY A 116 -14.78 -4.41 -15.14
C GLY A 116 -15.16 -3.55 -13.92
N ILE A 117 -14.20 -2.83 -13.31
CA ILE A 117 -14.43 -1.99 -12.12
C ILE A 117 -15.52 -0.92 -12.32
N GLY A 118 -15.82 -0.50 -13.55
CA GLY A 118 -16.85 0.50 -13.84
C GLY A 118 -18.31 0.04 -13.78
N ARG A 119 -18.61 -1.25 -13.55
CA ARG A 119 -19.97 -1.80 -13.69
C ARG A 119 -20.48 -2.59 -12.48
N LEU A 120 -19.67 -2.79 -11.43
CA LEU A 120 -19.94 -3.81 -10.42
C LEU A 120 -19.92 -3.22 -9.00
N ARG A 121 -20.90 -3.63 -8.18
CA ARG A 121 -20.97 -3.29 -6.74
C ARG A 121 -19.72 -3.80 -6.00
N ALA A 122 -19.45 -3.24 -4.82
CA ALA A 122 -18.30 -3.57 -3.98
C ALA A 122 -18.05 -5.08 -3.84
N VAL A 123 -19.11 -5.89 -3.73
CA VAL A 123 -19.08 -7.34 -3.50
C VAL A 123 -18.95 -8.24 -4.74
N HIS A 124 -19.05 -7.70 -5.97
CA HIS A 124 -19.06 -8.51 -7.20
C HIS A 124 -17.93 -8.17 -8.17
N PHE A 125 -16.84 -7.61 -7.65
CA PHE A 125 -15.71 -7.23 -8.50
C PHE A 125 -14.93 -8.43 -9.01
N LYS A 126 -14.23 -8.21 -10.12
CA LYS A 126 -13.23 -9.12 -10.67
C LYS A 126 -11.88 -8.44 -10.60
N GLY A 127 -10.83 -9.23 -10.37
CA GLY A 127 -9.45 -8.76 -10.22
C GLY A 127 -9.10 -8.42 -8.78
N ALA A 128 -8.41 -7.30 -8.57
CA ALA A 128 -7.93 -6.85 -7.27
C ALA A 128 -8.33 -5.40 -6.94
N ARG A 129 -8.34 -5.11 -5.64
CA ARG A 129 -8.56 -3.79 -5.05
C ARG A 129 -7.71 -3.67 -3.78
N TRP A 130 -7.61 -2.47 -3.24
CA TRP A 130 -7.00 -2.24 -1.94
C TRP A 130 -7.83 -1.25 -1.12
N VAL A 131 -7.70 -1.28 0.20
CA VAL A 131 -8.48 -0.47 1.13
C VAL A 131 -7.59 0.57 1.78
N ASP A 132 -8.03 1.82 1.80
CA ASP A 132 -7.29 2.95 2.37
C ASP A 132 -7.47 3.10 3.90
N LYS A 133 -6.76 4.07 4.47
CA LYS A 133 -6.77 4.40 5.91
C LYS A 133 -8.13 4.77 6.52
N ASP A 134 -9.12 5.05 5.69
CA ASP A 134 -10.49 5.41 6.08
C ASP A 134 -11.48 4.29 5.71
N SER A 135 -10.95 3.08 5.44
CA SER A 135 -11.72 1.91 5.02
C SER A 135 -12.43 2.09 3.67
N ILE A 136 -11.94 2.98 2.81
CA ILE A 136 -12.49 3.21 1.47
C ILE A 136 -11.76 2.33 0.48
N ILE A 137 -12.53 1.55 -0.27
CA ILE A 137 -12.05 0.70 -1.36
C ILE A 137 -11.54 1.57 -2.50
N GLN A 138 -10.32 1.31 -2.93
CA GLN A 138 -9.64 1.98 -4.03
C GLN A 138 -9.71 1.14 -5.30
N HIS A 139 -9.77 1.84 -6.43
CA HIS A 139 -10.07 1.27 -7.73
C HIS A 139 -8.96 1.45 -8.77
N TYR A 140 -7.80 1.96 -8.36
CA TYR A 140 -6.61 2.14 -9.17
C TYR A 140 -5.45 1.35 -8.55
N TRP A 141 -4.39 1.10 -9.32
CA TRP A 141 -3.22 0.37 -8.83
C TRP A 141 -2.01 1.28 -8.56
N GLY A 142 -0.94 0.71 -7.99
CA GLY A 142 0.31 1.43 -7.75
C GLY A 142 0.82 2.12 -9.01
N GLY A 143 1.34 3.34 -8.86
CA GLY A 143 1.86 4.16 -9.96
C GLY A 143 0.80 4.85 -10.84
N ALA A 144 -0.48 4.51 -10.72
CA ALA A 144 -1.57 5.21 -11.39
C ALA A 144 -2.06 6.42 -10.59
N THR A 145 -2.68 7.40 -11.26
CA THR A 145 -3.33 8.52 -10.57
C THR A 145 -4.57 8.03 -9.80
N PRO A 146 -4.88 8.61 -8.62
CA PRO A 146 -6.10 8.30 -7.89
C PRO A 146 -7.35 8.40 -8.78
N ASP A 147 -8.32 7.52 -8.53
CA ASP A 147 -9.61 7.44 -9.23
C ASP A 147 -9.55 7.17 -10.75
N SER A 148 -8.36 6.98 -11.34
CA SER A 148 -8.19 6.68 -12.77
C SER A 148 -8.83 5.38 -13.22
N ARG A 149 -8.92 4.41 -12.29
CA ARG A 149 -9.28 3.02 -12.57
C ARG A 149 -8.29 2.28 -13.47
N LYS A 150 -7.01 2.68 -13.41
CA LYS A 150 -5.95 2.15 -14.26
C LYS A 150 -4.73 1.72 -13.45
N CYS A 151 -3.75 1.16 -14.16
CA CYS A 151 -2.42 0.84 -13.65
C CYS A 151 -1.35 1.81 -14.16
N ALA A 152 -0.13 1.71 -13.62
CA ALA A 152 1.00 2.56 -14.00
C ALA A 152 1.26 2.57 -15.51
N CYS A 153 1.19 1.42 -16.17
CA CYS A 153 1.46 1.30 -17.61
C CYS A 153 0.49 2.11 -18.49
N ALA A 154 -0.68 2.47 -17.97
CA ALA A 154 -1.62 3.29 -18.72
C ALA A 154 -1.32 4.78 -18.57
N MET A 155 -0.50 5.17 -17.60
CA MET A 155 -0.05 6.55 -17.42
C MET A 155 1.02 6.92 -18.46
N ASP A 156 1.81 5.96 -18.92
CA ASP A 156 2.89 6.15 -19.90
C ASP A 156 2.65 5.45 -21.24
N GLY A 157 1.50 4.77 -21.40
CA GLY A 157 1.12 4.10 -22.64
C GLY A 157 1.91 2.81 -22.91
N SER A 158 2.56 2.24 -21.89
CA SER A 158 3.37 1.02 -22.00
C SER A 158 2.60 -0.28 -21.76
N CYS A 159 1.28 -0.24 -21.52
CA CYS A 159 0.50 -1.45 -21.24
C CYS A 159 0.58 -2.46 -22.39
N ALA A 160 0.58 -3.73 -22.02
CA ALA A 160 0.56 -4.83 -22.96
C ALA A 160 -0.69 -4.81 -23.86
N GLN A 161 -0.50 -5.24 -25.10
CA GLN A 161 -1.56 -5.48 -26.07
C GLN A 161 -1.93 -6.96 -26.08
N ASP A 162 -3.20 -7.26 -26.32
CA ASP A 162 -3.66 -8.62 -26.57
C ASP A 162 -3.38 -9.07 -28.02
N ALA A 163 -3.76 -10.30 -28.35
CA ALA A 163 -3.52 -10.90 -29.67
C ALA A 163 -4.18 -10.15 -30.84
N ASN A 164 -5.17 -9.29 -30.57
CA ASN A 164 -5.83 -8.46 -31.58
C ASN A 164 -5.23 -7.05 -31.68
N GLY A 165 -4.17 -6.77 -30.91
CA GLY A 165 -3.53 -5.45 -30.84
C GLY A 165 -4.28 -4.44 -29.96
N TYR A 166 -5.27 -4.88 -29.17
CA TYR A 166 -5.97 -3.99 -28.25
C TYR A 166 -5.15 -3.78 -26.97
N GLN A 167 -4.92 -2.52 -26.61
CA GLN A 167 -4.18 -2.14 -25.39
C GLN A 167 -5.13 -2.01 -24.20
N HIS A 168 -4.84 -2.75 -23.13
CA HIS A 168 -5.61 -2.71 -21.88
C HIS A 168 -5.11 -1.60 -20.95
N ASP A 169 -5.89 -1.27 -19.91
CA ASP A 169 -5.52 -0.24 -18.90
C ASP A 169 -4.57 -0.78 -17.80
N CYS A 170 -4.28 -2.08 -17.83
CA CYS A 170 -3.34 -2.79 -16.97
C CYS A 170 -2.72 -3.95 -17.76
N ASN A 171 -1.45 -4.28 -17.50
CA ASN A 171 -0.80 -5.43 -18.15
C ASN A 171 -1.53 -6.74 -17.84
N CYS A 172 -1.96 -6.93 -16.59
CA CYS A 172 -2.65 -8.13 -16.16
C CYS A 172 -4.05 -8.30 -16.76
N ASP A 173 -4.67 -7.23 -17.26
CA ASP A 173 -6.00 -7.32 -17.85
C ASP A 173 -6.01 -7.97 -19.24
N VAL A 174 -4.83 -8.19 -19.85
CA VAL A 174 -4.67 -9.01 -21.07
C VAL A 174 -5.15 -10.45 -20.86
N PHE A 175 -5.03 -10.99 -19.64
CA PHE A 175 -5.56 -12.30 -19.26
C PHE A 175 -5.12 -13.46 -20.16
N ASP A 176 -3.81 -13.57 -20.41
CA ASP A 176 -3.24 -14.62 -21.25
C ASP A 176 -2.34 -15.57 -20.45
N SER A 177 -1.81 -16.59 -21.14
CA SER A 177 -0.87 -17.57 -20.60
C SER A 177 0.57 -17.03 -20.48
N THR A 178 0.72 -15.73 -20.25
CA THR A 178 2.00 -15.04 -20.08
C THR A 178 2.06 -14.46 -18.68
N TRP A 179 3.19 -14.65 -17.98
CA TRP A 179 3.39 -13.95 -16.72
C TRP A 179 3.53 -12.45 -16.96
N ARG A 180 2.64 -11.68 -16.34
CA ARG A 180 2.62 -10.22 -16.41
C ARG A 180 2.56 -9.65 -15.00
N HIS A 181 2.80 -8.34 -14.91
CA HIS A 181 2.68 -7.65 -13.64
C HIS A 181 2.28 -6.19 -13.83
N ASP A 182 1.68 -5.65 -12.79
CA ASP A 182 1.46 -4.22 -12.61
C ASP A 182 1.93 -3.85 -11.21
N ASP A 183 2.73 -2.79 -11.12
CA ASP A 183 3.28 -2.33 -9.86
C ASP A 183 3.50 -0.82 -9.84
N GLY A 184 3.69 -0.31 -8.64
CA GLY A 184 4.14 1.05 -8.44
C GLY A 184 3.87 1.55 -7.04
N PHE A 185 4.27 2.79 -6.79
CA PHE A 185 3.98 3.46 -5.54
C PHE A 185 2.59 4.09 -5.57
N ILE A 186 1.81 3.86 -4.52
CA ILE A 186 0.74 4.76 -4.13
C ILE A 186 1.42 5.95 -3.46
N THR A 187 1.23 7.17 -3.98
CA THR A 187 1.85 8.39 -3.46
C THR A 187 0.86 9.40 -2.90
N ASP A 188 -0.44 9.14 -3.04
CA ASP A 188 -1.48 9.95 -2.40
C ASP A 188 -1.52 9.66 -0.91
N LYS A 189 -0.89 10.54 -0.13
CA LYS A 189 -0.83 10.38 1.33
C LYS A 189 -2.20 10.42 1.99
N ASN A 190 -3.23 10.98 1.36
CA ASN A 190 -4.59 11.00 1.90
C ASN A 190 -5.26 9.62 1.84
N ARG A 191 -4.70 8.68 1.08
CA ARG A 191 -5.15 7.28 0.97
C ARG A 191 -4.24 6.28 1.69
N LEU A 192 -3.08 6.70 2.16
CA LEU A 192 -2.16 5.81 2.87
C LEU A 192 -2.41 5.81 4.38
N PRO A 193 -2.13 4.70 5.08
CA PRO A 193 -1.62 3.42 4.57
C PRO A 193 -2.67 2.53 3.87
N VAL A 194 -2.20 1.53 3.13
CA VAL A 194 -3.04 0.39 2.68
C VAL A 194 -3.37 -0.48 3.90
N LEU A 195 -4.66 -0.75 4.14
CA LEU A 195 -5.14 -1.59 5.25
C LEU A 195 -5.47 -3.02 4.84
N GLU A 196 -5.85 -3.25 3.59
CA GLU A 196 -6.28 -4.56 3.11
C GLU A 196 -6.07 -4.66 1.59
N MET A 197 -5.67 -5.84 1.13
CA MET A 197 -5.67 -6.21 -0.30
C MET A 197 -6.82 -7.18 -0.56
N GLN A 198 -7.66 -6.89 -1.54
CA GLN A 198 -8.84 -7.68 -1.87
C GLN A 198 -8.73 -8.25 -3.28
N PHE A 199 -9.14 -9.51 -3.47
CA PHE A 199 -9.04 -10.21 -4.74
C PHE A 199 -10.27 -11.05 -5.02
N SER A 200 -10.75 -11.09 -6.27
CA SER A 200 -11.74 -12.08 -6.69
C SER A 200 -11.08 -13.43 -6.94
N LYS A 201 -11.79 -14.52 -6.64
CA LYS A 201 -11.40 -15.86 -7.02
C LYS A 201 -11.50 -16.03 -8.54
N GLY A 202 -10.40 -16.44 -9.16
CA GLY A 202 -10.37 -16.81 -10.58
C GLY A 202 -11.22 -18.03 -10.87
N LYS A 203 -11.81 -18.10 -12.07
CA LYS A 203 -12.55 -19.28 -12.56
C LYS A 203 -11.67 -20.27 -13.31
N GLU A 204 -10.54 -19.81 -13.84
CA GLU A 204 -9.57 -20.63 -14.54
C GLU A 204 -8.84 -21.53 -13.54
N THR A 205 -8.80 -22.83 -13.83
CA THR A 205 -8.18 -23.83 -12.97
C THR A 205 -6.65 -23.75 -12.97
N ASP A 206 -6.07 -23.16 -14.01
CA ASP A 206 -4.62 -22.96 -14.15
C ASP A 206 -4.18 -21.49 -13.94
N GLY A 207 -5.12 -20.61 -13.59
CA GLY A 207 -4.83 -19.22 -13.24
C GLY A 207 -3.98 -19.13 -11.96
N LYS A 208 -2.98 -18.25 -11.98
CA LYS A 208 -2.09 -17.99 -10.84
C LYS A 208 -1.91 -16.50 -10.64
N SER A 209 -1.89 -16.10 -9.39
CA SER A 209 -1.62 -14.70 -9.04
C SER A 209 -0.96 -14.56 -7.69
N PHE A 210 -0.03 -13.61 -7.62
CA PHE A 210 0.73 -13.24 -6.45
C PHE A 210 0.67 -11.73 -6.25
N PHE A 211 0.89 -11.26 -5.04
CA PHE A 211 1.06 -9.85 -4.78
C PHE A 211 2.22 -9.61 -3.81
N THR A 212 2.78 -8.42 -3.90
CA THR A 212 3.92 -7.99 -3.11
C THR A 212 3.63 -6.61 -2.54
N GLY A 213 3.85 -6.45 -1.24
CA GLY A 213 3.94 -5.15 -0.57
C GLY A 213 5.33 -5.03 0.07
N VAL A 214 6.12 -4.06 -0.37
CA VAL A 214 7.50 -3.86 0.12
C VAL A 214 7.53 -2.80 1.21
N HIS A 215 8.40 -3.00 2.22
CA HIS A 215 8.66 -2.06 3.31
C HIS A 215 9.43 -0.82 2.88
#